data_AF-A0A6J4XXQ1-F1
#
_entry.id   AF-A0A6J4XXQ1-F1
#
_cell.length_a   1.000
_cell.length_b   1.000
_cell.length_c   1.000
_cell.angle_alpha   90.00
_cell.angle_beta   90.00
_cell.angle_gamma   90.00
#
_symmetry.space_group_name_H-M   'P 1'
#
loop_
_entity.id
_entity.type
_entity.pdbx_description
1 polymer ?
#
loop_
_entity_poly.entity_id
_entity_poly.type
_entity_poly.pdbx_seq_one_letter_code
_entity_poly.pdbx_strand_id
1 'polypeptide(L)'
;MQVEDYCKAMKAEVTAWKEKLEAMKKTADEFGSEQKEKVLPLIGQLEQEVTTAQMRVEQLENECPSDWSPIKNELDELFGTVGSKINHQFQEVSSREAIW
;
A
#
# COMPACT_ATOMS: atom_id res chain seq x y z
N MET A 1 -1.66 -8.41 -22.05
CA MET A 1 -0.99 -8.83 -20.80
C MET A 1 -1.65 -10.13 -20.35
N GLN A 2 -0.86 -11.17 -20.05
CA GLN A 2 -1.40 -12.43 -19.52
C GLN A 2 -1.67 -12.28 -18.02
N VAL A 3 -2.61 -13.07 -17.50
CA VAL A 3 -2.97 -13.05 -16.07
C VAL A 3 -1.78 -13.40 -15.17
N GLU A 4 -0.89 -14.28 -15.63
CA GLU A 4 0.35 -14.66 -14.94
C GLU A 4 1.34 -13.48 -14.83
N ASP A 5 1.55 -12.73 -15.92
CA ASP A 5 2.44 -11.56 -15.92
C ASP A 5 1.89 -10.46 -15.02
N TYR A 6 0.57 -10.25 -15.08
CA TYR A 6 -0.11 -9.29 -14.20
C TYR A 6 0.03 -9.71 -12.73
N CYS A 7 -0.25 -10.96 -12.40
CA CYS A 7 -0.13 -11.47 -11.04
C CYS A 7 1.30 -11.31 -10.49
N LYS A 8 2.33 -11.64 -11.30
CA LYS A 8 3.73 -11.41 -10.92
C LYS A 8 4.04 -9.94 -10.66
N ALA A 9 3.57 -9.04 -11.52
CA ALA A 9 3.75 -7.60 -11.33
C ALA A 9 3.06 -7.10 -10.05
N MET A 10 1.80 -7.48 -9.84
CA MET A 10 1.03 -7.07 -8.67
C MET A 10 1.61 -7.64 -7.38
N LYS A 11 2.12 -8.88 -7.38
CA LYS A 11 2.86 -9.45 -6.24
C LYS A 11 4.08 -8.60 -5.88
N ALA A 12 4.89 -8.24 -6.88
CA ALA A 12 6.06 -7.42 -6.65
C ALA A 12 5.68 -6.03 -6.08
N GLU A 13 4.60 -5.44 -6.58
CA GLU A 13 4.10 -4.16 -6.06
C GLU A 13 3.58 -4.27 -4.62
N VAL A 14 2.78 -5.29 -4.29
CA VAL A 14 2.31 -5.52 -2.91
C VAL A 14 3.48 -5.76 -1.96
N THR A 15 4.50 -6.51 -2.38
CA THR A 15 5.73 -6.70 -1.59
C THR A 15 6.44 -5.36 -1.35
N ALA A 16 6.62 -4.53 -2.39
CA ALA A 16 7.25 -3.22 -2.25
C ALA A 16 6.45 -2.29 -1.33
N TRP A 17 5.12 -2.38 -1.33
CA TRP A 17 4.28 -1.62 -0.40
C TRP A 17 4.39 -2.07 1.04
N LYS A 18 4.46 -3.38 1.28
CA LYS A 18 4.72 -3.91 2.63
C LYS A 18 6.04 -3.37 3.17
N GLU A 19 7.09 -3.36 2.35
CA GLU A 19 8.38 -2.78 2.72
C GLU A 19 8.29 -1.27 3.01
N LYS A 20 7.58 -0.50 2.18
CA LYS A 20 7.33 0.93 2.42
C LYS A 20 6.54 1.18 3.70
N LEU A 21 5.50 0.38 3.95
CA LEU A 21 4.69 0.47 5.16
C LEU A 21 5.51 0.20 6.41
N GLU A 22 6.39 -0.81 6.38
CA GLU A 22 7.33 -1.08 7.48
C GLU A 22 8.33 0.05 7.69
N ALA A 23 8.83 0.67 6.62
CA ALA A 23 9.65 1.87 6.72
C ALA A 23 8.87 3.05 7.34
N MET A 24 7.62 3.27 6.92
CA MET A 24 6.76 4.31 7.47
C MET A 24 6.49 4.12 8.96
N LYS A 25 6.27 2.87 9.42
CA LYS A 25 6.13 2.56 10.85
C LYS A 25 7.38 2.93 11.64
N LYS A 26 8.56 2.53 11.16
CA LYS A 26 9.84 2.87 11.80
C LYS A 26 10.05 4.37 11.91
N THR A 27 9.79 5.10 10.83
CA THR A 27 9.86 6.57 10.85
C THR A 27 8.80 7.17 11.78
N ALA A 28 7.58 6.64 11.83
CA ALA A 28 6.55 7.10 12.76
C ALA A 28 6.87 6.79 14.23
N ASP A 29 7.72 5.80 14.50
CA ASP A 29 8.25 5.55 15.85
C ASP A 29 9.26 6.60 16.31
N GLU A 30 9.92 7.29 15.38
CA GLU A 30 10.87 8.38 15.65
C GLU A 30 10.16 9.73 15.87
N PHE A 31 8.90 9.85 15.43
CA PHE A 31 8.11 11.08 15.55
C PHE A 31 7.74 11.42 17.01
N GLY A 32 7.59 12.72 17.28
CA GLY A 32 6.96 13.22 18.50
C GLY A 32 5.50 12.74 18.65
N SER A 33 5.00 12.70 19.89
CA SER A 33 3.67 12.15 20.23
C SER A 33 2.52 12.73 19.40
N GLU A 34 2.57 14.03 19.06
CA GLU A 34 1.52 14.68 18.28
C GLU A 34 1.48 14.23 16.82
N GLN A 35 2.63 14.11 16.14
CA GLN A 35 2.66 13.61 14.76
C GLN A 35 2.38 12.11 14.72
N LYS A 36 2.89 11.36 15.70
CA LYS A 36 2.62 9.92 15.81
C LYS A 36 1.12 9.64 15.88
N GLU A 37 0.38 10.39 16.69
CA GLU A 37 -1.09 10.27 16.78
C GLU A 37 -1.81 10.57 15.45
N LYS A 38 -1.25 11.46 14.62
CA LYS A 38 -1.79 11.80 13.29
C LYS A 38 -1.46 10.76 12.22
N VAL A 39 -0.31 10.10 12.33
CA VAL A 39 0.23 9.19 11.30
C VAL A 39 -0.19 7.74 11.53
N LEU A 40 -0.35 7.31 12.78
CA LEU A 40 -0.77 5.94 13.10
C LEU A 40 -2.10 5.53 12.42
N PRO A 41 -3.15 6.38 12.38
CA PRO A 41 -4.38 6.05 11.66
C PRO A 41 -4.19 5.92 10.15
N LEU A 42 -3.26 6.70 9.57
CA LEU A 42 -2.94 6.63 8.13
C LEU A 42 -2.20 5.33 7.82
N ILE A 43 -1.21 4.97 8.64
CA ILE A 43 -0.50 3.69 8.52
C ILE A 43 -1.49 2.54 8.63
N GLY A 44 -2.37 2.55 9.65
CA GLY A 44 -3.40 1.52 9.84
C GLY A 44 -4.29 1.32 8.62
N GLN A 45 -4.75 2.40 7.99
CA GLN A 45 -5.53 2.34 6.75
C GLN A 45 -4.72 1.74 5.59
N LEU A 46 -3.46 2.15 5.44
CA LEU A 46 -2.58 1.61 4.41
C LEU A 46 -2.31 0.11 4.61
N GLU A 47 -2.17 -0.37 5.85
CA GLU A 47 -2.00 -1.81 6.11
C GLU A 47 -3.22 -2.60 5.62
N GLN A 48 -4.41 -2.08 5.88
CA GLN A 48 -5.66 -2.73 5.49
C GLN A 48 -5.79 -2.78 3.96
N GLU A 49 -5.46 -1.70 3.26
CA GLU A 49 -5.48 -1.63 1.80
C GLU A 49 -4.45 -2.59 1.18
N VAL A 50 -3.21 -2.59 1.69
CA VAL A 50 -2.15 -3.51 1.24
C VAL A 50 -2.51 -4.97 1.51
N THR A 51 -3.16 -5.26 2.64
CA THR A 51 -3.63 -6.62 2.97
C THR A 51 -4.75 -7.05 2.02
N THR A 52 -5.65 -6.15 1.68
CA THR A 52 -6.73 -6.41 0.71
C THR A 52 -6.15 -6.69 -0.68
N ALA A 53 -5.19 -5.87 -1.13
CA ALA A 53 -4.48 -6.09 -2.39
C ALA A 53 -3.77 -7.46 -2.40
N GLN A 54 -3.08 -7.84 -1.31
CA GLN A 54 -2.45 -9.16 -1.20
C GLN A 54 -3.47 -10.29 -1.40
N MET A 55 -4.60 -10.23 -0.69
CA MET A 55 -5.63 -11.28 -0.80
C MET A 55 -6.16 -11.39 -2.23
N ARG A 56 -6.38 -10.27 -2.92
CA ARG A 56 -6.84 -10.26 -4.32
C ARG A 56 -5.81 -10.81 -5.28
N VAL A 57 -4.54 -10.52 -5.07
CA VAL A 57 -3.45 -11.08 -5.89
C VAL A 57 -3.31 -12.59 -5.66
N GLU A 58 -3.42 -13.06 -4.42
CA GLU A 58 -3.43 -14.49 -4.11
C GLU A 58 -4.65 -15.20 -4.70
N GLN A 59 -5.81 -14.55 -4.66
CA GLN A 59 -7.04 -15.06 -5.27
C GLN A 59 -6.88 -15.19 -6.79
N LEU A 60 -6.27 -14.19 -7.43
CA LEU A 60 -6.00 -14.21 -8.86
C LEU A 60 -5.03 -15.34 -9.26
N GLU A 61 -4.00 -15.61 -8.45
CA GLU A 61 -3.04 -16.67 -8.70
C GLU A 61 -3.63 -18.08 -8.51
N ASN A 62 -4.44 -18.26 -7.46
CA ASN A 62 -4.96 -19.57 -7.11
C ASN A 62 -6.19 -19.95 -7.94
N GLU A 63 -7.08 -19.00 -8.21
CA GLU A 63 -8.36 -19.27 -8.89
C GLU A 63 -8.26 -19.14 -10.41
N CYS A 64 -7.23 -18.47 -10.95
CA CYS A 64 -6.99 -18.25 -12.38
C CYS A 64 -8.29 -18.00 -13.17
N PRO A 65 -9.12 -17.01 -12.79
CA PRO A 65 -10.43 -16.82 -13.37
C PRO A 65 -10.34 -16.46 -14.87
N SER A 66 -11.23 -17.04 -15.67
CA SER A 66 -11.32 -16.77 -17.11
C SER A 66 -11.59 -15.29 -17.42
N ASP A 67 -12.30 -14.60 -16.52
CA ASP A 67 -12.44 -13.14 -16.52
C ASP A 67 -11.90 -12.57 -15.21
N TRP A 68 -10.74 -11.94 -15.29
CA TRP A 68 -10.05 -11.31 -14.18
C TRP A 68 -10.18 -9.78 -14.19
N SER A 69 -10.92 -9.23 -15.14
CA SER A 69 -11.15 -7.78 -15.28
C SER A 69 -11.68 -7.12 -13.99
N PRO A 70 -12.59 -7.76 -13.21
CA PRO A 70 -13.05 -7.19 -11.94
C PRO A 70 -11.93 -7.07 -10.90
N ILE A 71 -11.15 -8.15 -10.72
CA ILE A 71 -10.01 -8.19 -9.79
C ILE A 71 -8.94 -7.20 -10.23
N LYS A 72 -8.72 -7.08 -11.53
CA LYS A 72 -7.81 -6.08 -12.11
C LYS A 72 -8.21 -4.67 -11.69
N ASN A 73 -9.46 -4.28 -11.92
CA ASN A 73 -9.93 -2.93 -11.64
C ASN A 73 -9.84 -2.59 -10.14
N GLU A 74 -10.18 -3.55 -9.27
CA GLU A 74 -10.04 -3.39 -7.81
C GLU A 74 -8.58 -3.20 -7.41
N LEU A 75 -7.67 -4.00 -7.99
CA LEU A 75 -6.24 -3.83 -7.77
C LEU A 75 -5.74 -2.48 -8.28
N ASP A 76 -6.05 -2.09 -9.53
CA ASP A 76 -5.63 -0.80 -10.09
C ASP A 76 -6.11 0.39 -9.23
N GLU A 77 -7.32 0.32 -8.66
CA GLU A 77 -7.85 1.34 -7.74
C GLU A 77 -7.11 1.37 -6.39
N LEU A 78 -6.85 0.19 -5.81
CA LEU A 78 -6.03 0.06 -4.60
C LEU A 78 -4.62 0.61 -4.85
N PHE A 79 -4.02 0.30 -6.01
CA PHE A 79 -2.71 0.79 -6.46
C PHE A 79 -2.65 2.31 -6.57
N GLY A 80 -3.67 2.92 -7.16
CA GLY A 80 -3.79 4.38 -7.19
C GLY A 80 -3.93 5.00 -5.80
N THR A 81 -4.75 4.41 -4.95
CA THR A 81 -5.09 4.96 -3.61
C THR A 81 -3.89 4.90 -2.67
N VAL A 82 -3.28 3.73 -2.51
CA VAL A 82 -2.11 3.53 -1.63
C VAL A 82 -0.93 4.37 -2.13
N GLY A 83 -0.68 4.39 -3.44
CA GLY A 83 0.39 5.20 -4.03
C GLY A 83 0.24 6.69 -3.70
N SER A 84 -0.98 7.23 -3.85
CA SER A 84 -1.29 8.62 -3.54
C SER A 84 -1.12 8.94 -2.05
N LYS A 85 -1.65 8.09 -1.16
CA LYS A 85 -1.56 8.27 0.30
C LYS A 85 -0.12 8.21 0.82
N ILE A 86 0.68 7.26 0.33
CA ILE A 86 2.10 7.15 0.69
C ILE A 86 2.87 8.38 0.21
N ASN A 87 2.67 8.82 -1.04
CA ASN A 87 3.46 9.90 -1.60
C ASN A 87 3.07 11.27 -1.03
N HIS A 88 1.78 11.57 -0.89
CA HIS A 88 1.33 12.91 -0.49
C HIS A 88 1.23 13.06 1.03
N GLN A 89 0.44 12.20 1.69
CA GLN A 89 0.12 12.42 3.10
C GLN A 89 1.28 12.10 4.04
N PHE A 90 2.01 11.01 3.79
CA PHE A 90 3.12 10.67 4.68
C PHE A 90 4.30 11.64 4.54
N GLN A 91 4.65 12.04 3.31
CA GLN A 91 5.72 13.01 3.08
C GLN A 91 5.41 14.39 3.66
N GLU A 92 4.16 14.85 3.60
CA GLU A 92 3.76 16.12 4.22
C GLU A 92 3.92 16.10 5.75
N VAL A 93 3.62 14.97 6.39
CA VAL A 93 3.74 14.86 7.84
C VAL A 93 5.19 14.67 8.27
N SER A 94 6.00 13.90 7.53
CA SER A 94 7.42 13.70 7.83
C SER A 94 8.26 14.95 7.58
N SER A 95 7.96 15.73 6.53
CA SER A 95 8.72 16.94 6.18
C SER A 95 8.56 18.06 7.21
N ARG A 96 7.51 18.05 8.04
CA ARG A 96 7.31 19.05 9.10
C ARG A 96 8.32 18.94 10.24
N GLU A 97 9.00 17.80 10.42
CA GLU A 97 10.08 17.67 11.41
C GLU A 97 11.43 18.18 10.91
N ALA A 98 11.69 18.18 9.59
CA ALA A 98 12.96 18.65 9.04
C ALA A 98 13.15 20.18 9.11
N ILE A 99 12.12 20.92 9.55
CA ILE A 99 12.08 22.39 9.54
C ILE A 99 12.42 22.99 10.93
N TRP A 100 12.70 22.18 11.96
CA TRP A 100 13.10 22.67 13.29
C TRP A 100 14.43 22.10 13.75
#